data_AF-A0A2E6AU40-F1
#
_entry.id   AF-A0A2E6AU40-F1
#
_cell.length_a   1.000
_cell.length_b   1.000
_cell.length_c   1.000
_cell.angle_alpha   90.00
_cell.angle_beta   90.00
_cell.angle_gamma   90.00
#
_symmetry.space_group_name_H-M   'P 1'
#
loop_
_entity.id
_entity.type
_entity.pdbx_description
1 polymer ?
#
loop_
_entity_poly.entity_id
_entity_poly.type
_entity_poly.pdbx_seq_one_letter_code
_entity_poly.pdbx_strand_id
1 'polypeptide(L)'
;MFAWLMNFFSNIFGNTARINVEKKNDGNWIGPDGVETGPNVSENWYLTYEGPAPIVEGIYEQNYGVDRGNGAIPIDLYINKWGIPDGYGNTDYEKEISRR
;
A
#
# COMPACT_ATOMS: atom_id res chain seq x y z
N MET A 1 -14.47 17.64 -33.71
CA MET A 1 -14.72 16.24 -33.29
C MET A 1 -13.73 15.85 -32.19
N PHE A 2 -13.96 16.21 -30.92
CA PHE A 2 -13.18 15.67 -29.78
C PHE A 2 -13.98 15.60 -28.47
N ALA A 3 -15.32 15.52 -28.53
CA ALA A 3 -16.16 15.42 -27.33
C ALA A 3 -16.26 13.98 -26.75
N TRP A 4 -15.75 12.97 -27.46
CA TRP A 4 -15.84 11.56 -27.04
C TRP A 4 -14.75 11.14 -26.04
N LEU A 5 -13.57 11.80 -26.07
CA LEU A 5 -12.47 11.44 -25.17
C LEU A 5 -12.60 12.05 -23.77
N MET A 6 -13.28 13.20 -23.64
CA MET A 6 -13.46 13.86 -22.34
C MET A 6 -14.49 13.16 -21.43
N ASN A 7 -15.35 12.29 -21.97
CA ASN A 7 -16.38 11.61 -21.18
C ASN A 7 -15.86 10.33 -20.48
N PHE A 8 -14.69 9.81 -20.90
CA PHE A 8 -14.07 8.65 -20.26
C PHE A 8 -13.33 9.03 -18.96
N PHE A 9 -12.57 10.12 -18.96
CA PHE A 9 -11.83 10.56 -17.76
C PHE A 9 -12.74 11.14 -16.67
N SER A 10 -13.89 11.72 -17.05
CA SER A 10 -14.86 12.28 -16.11
C SER A 10 -15.51 11.20 -15.23
N ASN A 11 -15.70 9.97 -15.74
CA ASN A 11 -16.26 8.86 -14.95
C ASN A 11 -15.22 8.12 -14.11
N ILE A 12 -13.94 8.19 -14.46
CA ILE A 12 -12.86 7.57 -13.67
C ILE A 12 -12.48 8.46 -12.48
N PHE A 13 -12.45 9.79 -12.65
CA PHE A 13 -12.04 10.73 -11.60
C PHE A 13 -13.19 11.51 -10.95
N GLY A 14 -14.42 11.38 -11.46
CA GLY A 14 -15.60 12.09 -10.96
C GLY A 14 -16.22 11.55 -9.66
N ASN A 15 -15.71 10.43 -9.13
CA ASN A 15 -16.18 9.88 -7.85
C ASN A 15 -15.19 10.06 -6.69
N THR A 16 -14.10 10.81 -6.90
CA THR A 16 -13.07 11.11 -5.89
C THR A 16 -13.54 12.09 -4.80
N ALA A 17 -14.85 12.35 -4.71
CA ALA A 17 -15.44 13.24 -3.69
C ALA A 17 -16.21 12.51 -2.58
N ARG A 18 -16.23 11.16 -2.53
CA ARG A 18 -17.03 10.42 -1.52
C ARG A 18 -16.36 9.21 -0.88
N ILE A 19 -15.05 9.13 -0.93
CA ILE A 19 -14.28 8.23 -0.07
C ILE A 19 -13.23 9.02 0.70
N ASN A 20 -13.72 10.04 1.44
CA ASN A 20 -13.38 10.10 2.86
C ASN A 20 -13.94 8.80 3.49
N VAL A 21 -13.31 7.66 3.20
CA VAL A 21 -13.29 6.57 4.17
C VAL A 21 -12.44 7.18 5.27
N GLU A 22 -13.13 7.85 6.21
CA GLU A 22 -12.59 7.98 7.55
C GLU A 22 -11.90 6.66 7.85
N LYS A 23 -10.58 6.70 8.11
CA LYS A 23 -9.83 5.59 8.73
C LYS A 23 -10.56 5.32 10.05
N LYS A 24 -11.72 4.66 10.00
CA LYS A 24 -12.44 4.18 11.17
C LYS A 24 -11.61 3.03 11.64
N ASN A 25 -10.82 3.31 12.66
CA ASN A 25 -9.89 2.41 13.35
C ASN A 25 -10.58 1.20 14.02
N ASP A 26 -11.83 0.87 13.64
CA ASP A 26 -12.65 -0.17 14.27
C ASP A 26 -12.96 -1.35 13.32
N GLY A 27 -12.42 -1.36 12.09
CA GLY A 27 -12.71 -2.40 11.10
C GLY A 27 -11.64 -2.59 10.03
N ASN A 28 -11.82 -3.61 9.20
CA ASN A 28 -10.93 -3.89 8.09
C ASN A 28 -11.09 -2.82 6.99
N TRP A 29 -9.98 -2.36 6.44
CA TRP A 29 -9.88 -1.50 5.27
C TRP A 29 -9.79 -2.36 4.01
N ILE A 30 -10.62 -2.09 3.01
CA ILE A 30 -10.56 -2.74 1.70
C ILE A 30 -9.94 -1.76 0.72
N GLY A 31 -8.81 -2.15 0.14
CA GLY A 31 -8.10 -1.33 -0.82
C GLY A 31 -8.78 -1.22 -2.18
N PRO A 32 -8.31 -0.30 -3.03
CA PRO A 32 -8.81 -0.16 -4.40
C PRO A 32 -8.55 -1.42 -5.25
N ASP A 33 -7.59 -2.24 -4.84
CA ASP A 33 -7.26 -3.57 -5.38
C ASP A 33 -8.12 -4.70 -4.80
N GLY A 34 -9.09 -4.40 -3.94
CA GLY A 34 -9.98 -5.37 -3.31
C GLY A 34 -9.34 -6.13 -2.14
N VAL A 35 -8.14 -5.74 -1.70
CA VAL A 35 -7.46 -6.43 -0.61
C VAL A 35 -7.87 -5.85 0.73
N GLU A 36 -8.37 -6.74 1.58
CA GLU A 36 -8.76 -6.45 2.94
C GLU A 36 -7.52 -6.46 3.84
N THR A 37 -7.37 -5.43 4.67
CA THR A 37 -6.29 -5.28 5.67
C THR A 37 -6.84 -4.64 6.94
N GLY A 38 -6.21 -4.86 8.08
CA GLY A 38 -6.67 -4.30 9.36
C GLY A 38 -6.70 -5.34 10.48
N PRO A 39 -7.32 -5.01 11.62
CA PRO A 39 -7.19 -5.79 12.86
C PRO A 39 -7.81 -7.20 12.78
N ASN A 40 -8.76 -7.45 11.86
CA ASN A 40 -9.34 -8.78 11.65
C ASN A 40 -8.74 -9.50 10.44
N VAL A 41 -7.66 -8.98 9.88
CA VAL A 41 -6.89 -9.63 8.82
C VAL A 41 -5.64 -10.23 9.42
N SER A 42 -5.25 -11.39 8.91
CA SER A 42 -4.04 -12.05 9.38
C SER A 42 -2.83 -11.12 9.26
N GLU A 43 -2.00 -11.05 10.29
CA GLU A 43 -0.78 -10.23 10.31
C GLU A 43 0.17 -10.56 9.15
N ASN A 44 0.08 -11.78 8.59
CA ASN A 44 0.90 -12.27 7.48
C ASN A 44 0.22 -12.18 6.09
N TRP A 45 -0.82 -11.35 5.94
CA TRP A 45 -1.55 -11.16 4.67
C TRP A 45 -0.64 -10.87 3.47
N TYR A 46 0.51 -10.22 3.70
CA TYR A 46 1.49 -9.89 2.66
C TYR A 46 2.11 -11.12 1.98
N LEU A 47 2.06 -12.30 2.62
CA LEU A 47 2.59 -13.56 2.05
C LEU A 47 1.80 -14.00 0.83
N THR A 48 0.47 -13.89 0.89
CA THR A 48 -0.44 -14.28 -0.19
C THR A 48 -0.84 -13.11 -1.09
N TYR A 49 -0.39 -11.90 -0.77
CA TYR A 49 -0.70 -10.70 -1.54
C TYR A 49 0.05 -10.67 -2.88
N GLU A 50 -0.67 -10.74 -4.00
CA GLU A 50 -0.10 -10.68 -5.36
C GLU A 50 -0.33 -9.32 -6.05
N GLY A 51 -0.80 -8.32 -5.30
CA GLY A 51 -1.07 -6.98 -5.83
C GLY A 51 0.18 -6.11 -6.03
N PRO A 52 -0.02 -4.85 -6.46
CA PRO A 52 1.06 -3.88 -6.63
C PRO A 52 1.77 -3.59 -5.30
N ALA A 53 2.97 -3.03 -5.36
CA ALA A 53 3.73 -2.66 -4.16
C ALA A 53 2.90 -1.71 -3.26
N PRO A 54 2.65 -2.06 -1.98
CA PRO A 54 1.96 -1.18 -1.04
C PRO A 54 2.73 0.12 -0.83
N ILE A 55 2.04 1.23 -0.62
CA ILE A 55 2.74 2.51 -0.42
C ILE A 55 3.28 2.54 1.01
N VAL A 56 4.60 2.71 1.14
CA VAL A 56 5.24 2.83 2.46
C VAL A 56 5.00 4.23 3.04
N GLU A 57 4.27 4.27 4.15
CA GLU A 57 3.97 5.50 4.90
C GLU A 57 5.00 5.79 6.00
N GLY A 58 5.78 4.78 6.43
CA GLY A 58 6.86 4.97 7.40
C GLY A 58 7.63 3.69 7.73
N ILE A 59 8.66 3.83 8.57
CA ILE A 59 9.43 2.71 9.13
C ILE A 59 9.12 2.60 10.63
N TYR A 60 8.74 1.41 11.06
CA TYR A 60 8.51 1.04 12.45
C TYR A 60 9.42 -0.13 12.80
N GLU A 61 10.53 0.18 13.47
CA GLU A 61 11.59 -0.78 13.81
C GLU A 61 12.15 -1.47 12.55
N GLN A 62 11.80 -2.74 12.34
CA GLN A 62 12.23 -3.55 11.18
C GLN A 62 11.11 -3.77 10.16
N ASN A 63 10.02 -3.01 10.26
CA ASN A 63 8.86 -3.12 9.38
C ASN A 63 8.59 -1.80 8.65
N TYR A 64 8.12 -1.90 7.41
CA TYR A 64 7.46 -0.80 6.73
C TYR A 64 5.99 -0.75 7.13
N GLY A 65 5.54 0.40 7.63
CA GLY A 65 4.11 0.70 7.74
C GLY A 65 3.58 1.11 6.37
N VAL A 66 2.45 0.51 5.96
CA VAL A 66 1.90 0.69 4.62
C VAL A 66 0.48 1.24 4.64
N ASP A 67 0.07 1.83 3.52
CA ASP A 67 -1.27 2.43 3.30
C ASP A 67 -2.44 1.43 3.42
N ARG A 68 -2.12 0.13 3.45
CA ARG A 68 -3.07 -0.98 3.57
C ARG A 68 -3.52 -1.18 5.01
N GLY A 69 -4.47 -0.36 5.48
CA GLY A 69 -5.24 -0.63 6.71
C GLY A 69 -4.41 -0.69 8.00
N ASN A 70 -3.38 0.16 8.13
CA ASN A 70 -2.37 0.11 9.19
C ASN A 70 -1.51 -1.18 9.17
N GLY A 71 -1.40 -1.83 8.01
CA GLY A 71 -0.55 -2.99 7.82
C GLY A 71 0.92 -2.65 8.04
N ALA A 72 1.64 -3.63 8.58
CA ALA A 72 3.09 -3.60 8.67
C ALA A 72 3.66 -4.79 7.90
N ILE A 73 4.71 -4.55 7.10
CA ILE A 73 5.38 -5.59 6.32
C ILE A 73 6.86 -5.58 6.71
N PRO A 74 7.48 -6.73 7.01
CA PRO A 74 8.91 -6.83 7.23
C PRO A 74 9.71 -6.22 6.07
N ILE A 75 10.70 -5.39 6.38
CA ILE A 75 11.50 -4.66 5.37
C ILE A 75 12.22 -5.64 4.42
N ASP A 76 12.73 -6.75 4.94
CA ASP A 76 13.38 -7.80 4.15
C ASP A 76 12.44 -8.37 3.10
N LEU A 77 11.24 -8.75 3.52
CA LEU A 77 10.23 -9.34 2.65
C LEU A 77 9.75 -8.33 1.62
N TYR A 78 9.55 -7.08 2.03
CA TYR A 78 9.12 -6.03 1.12
C TYR A 78 10.17 -5.78 0.03
N ILE A 79 11.43 -5.57 0.41
CA ILE A 79 12.52 -5.30 -0.53
C ILE A 79 12.73 -6.49 -1.47
N ASN A 80 12.67 -7.72 -0.95
CA ASN A 80 12.82 -8.92 -1.77
C ASN A 80 11.69 -9.09 -2.80
N LYS A 81 10.46 -8.65 -2.48
CA LYS A 81 9.29 -8.87 -3.33
C LYS A 81 9.02 -7.71 -4.29
N TRP A 82 9.16 -6.47 -3.83
CA TRP A 82 8.81 -5.26 -4.59
C TRP A 82 9.99 -4.32 -4.84
N GLY A 83 11.14 -4.54 -4.19
CA GLY A 83 12.29 -3.65 -4.24
C GLY A 83 12.23 -2.54 -3.19
N ILE A 84 13.22 -1.65 -3.23
CA ILE A 84 13.31 -0.51 -2.32
C ILE A 84 12.21 0.51 -2.69
N PRO A 85 11.36 0.94 -1.74
CA PRO A 85 10.32 1.92 -2.01
C PRO A 85 10.90 3.32 -2.25
N ASP A 86 10.20 4.13 -3.04
CA ASP A 86 10.63 5.49 -3.36
C ASP A 86 10.77 6.36 -2.10
N GLY A 87 11.93 7.02 -1.94
CA GLY A 87 12.25 7.82 -0.75
C GLY A 87 12.78 7.01 0.43
N TYR A 88 12.83 5.68 0.33
CA TYR A 88 13.36 4.76 1.33
C TYR A 88 14.68 4.12 0.86
N GLY A 89 15.23 3.17 1.64
CA GLY A 89 16.51 2.52 1.33
C GLY A 89 17.76 3.29 1.78
N ASN A 90 17.59 4.29 2.63
CA ASN A 90 18.67 5.15 3.09
C ASN A 90 19.25 4.71 4.45
N THR A 91 18.52 3.92 5.22
CA THR A 91 19.00 3.40 6.51
C THR A 91 20.02 2.28 6.31
N ASP A 92 20.91 2.10 7.28
CA ASP A 92 21.93 1.04 7.23
C ASP A 92 21.30 -0.35 7.16
N TYR A 93 20.15 -0.54 7.81
CA TYR A 93 19.39 -1.79 7.78
C TYR A 93 18.85 -2.10 6.37
N GLU A 94 18.16 -1.15 5.73
CA GLU A 94 17.65 -1.34 4.37
C GLU A 94 18.77 -1.57 3.34
N LYS A 95 19.92 -0.89 3.52
CA LYS A 95 21.12 -1.07 2.71
C LYS A 95 21.78 -2.42 2.90
N GLU A 96 21.80 -2.95 4.13
CA GLU A 96 22.31 -4.30 4.37
C GLU A 96 21.44 -5.35 3.68
N ILE A 97 20.12 -5.20 3.81
CA ILE A 97 19.13 -6.10 3.24
C ILE A 97 19.21 -6.13 1.72
N SER A 98 19.24 -4.96 1.08
CA SER A 98 19.31 -4.83 -0.39
C SER A 98 20.62 -5.32 -1.02
N ARG A 99 21.66 -5.58 -0.23
CA ARG A 99 22.94 -6.14 -0.70
C ARG A 99 23.03 -7.66 -0.59
N ARG A 100 22.08 -8.31 0.07
CA ARG A 100 22.01 -9.77 0.18
C ARG A 100 21.46 -10.39 -1.09
#